data_AF-A0A385MUF7-F1
#
_entry.id   AF-A0A385MUF7-F1
#
_cell.length_a   1.000
_cell.length_b   1.000
_cell.length_c   1.000
_cell.angle_alpha   90.00
_cell.angle_beta   90.00
_cell.angle_gamma   90.00
#
_symmetry.space_group_name_H-M   'P 1'
#
loop_
_entity.id
_entity.type
_entity.pdbx_description
1 polymer ?
#
loop_
_entity_poly.entity_id
_entity_poly.type
_entity_poly.pdbx_seq_one_letter_code
_entity_poly.pdbx_strand_id
1 'polypeptide(L)'
;MSCNDPEITLRVPPYDSDRPAIEQLIKEGLSDEQIANKLGFTKALIRCRRERWKLKSGLFYRAEKRKEDIIQLWKSGYLVKEIARILGISVQTVYTVMDENKIWDSVRLDIDAPAVPISKLSEQNAPTDRLTVVTHNRVPKWVLIPVEDYQDLKNGVYDDLRN
;
A
#
# COMPACT_ATOMS: atom_id res chain seq x y z
N MET A 1 -27.28 14.85 -21.17
CA MET A 1 -27.77 13.49 -21.44
C MET A 1 -27.60 12.67 -20.17
N SER A 2 -28.72 12.36 -19.51
CA SER A 2 -28.74 11.57 -18.28
C SER A 2 -28.60 10.09 -18.67
N CYS A 3 -27.61 9.37 -18.11
CA CYS A 3 -27.47 7.92 -18.32
C CYS A 3 -28.62 7.11 -17.68
N ASN A 4 -29.52 7.78 -16.95
CA ASN A 4 -30.58 7.18 -16.13
C ASN A 4 -31.99 7.35 -16.72
N ASP A 5 -32.14 7.83 -17.96
CA ASP A 5 -33.47 7.94 -18.58
C ASP A 5 -34.00 6.53 -18.89
N PRO A 6 -35.06 6.07 -18.18
CA PRO A 6 -35.58 4.70 -18.33
C PRO A 6 -36.28 4.47 -19.67
N GLU A 7 -36.60 5.56 -20.40
CA GLU A 7 -37.29 5.53 -21.70
C GLU A 7 -36.35 5.34 -22.90
N ILE A 8 -35.04 5.53 -22.76
CA ILE A 8 -34.09 5.12 -23.80
C ILE A 8 -33.96 3.60 -23.71
N THR A 9 -34.92 2.92 -24.32
CA THR A 9 -34.95 1.47 -24.51
C THR A 9 -33.82 1.06 -25.45
N LEU A 10 -32.60 1.01 -24.90
CA LEU A 10 -31.49 0.30 -25.50
C LEU A 10 -31.87 -1.18 -25.53
N ARG A 11 -32.01 -1.71 -26.74
CA ARG A 11 -32.36 -3.08 -27.16
C ARG A 11 -32.10 -4.18 -26.10
N VAL A 12 -33.06 -5.09 -25.95
CA VAL A 12 -33.05 -6.23 -25.00
C VAL A 12 -31.94 -7.27 -25.40
N PRO A 13 -31.32 -8.02 -24.44
CA PRO A 13 -29.97 -8.65 -24.48
C PRO A 13 -29.70 -9.76 -25.54
N PRO A 14 -28.42 -10.20 -25.77
CA PRO A 14 -27.34 -10.38 -24.78
C PRO A 14 -26.24 -9.29 -24.86
N TYR A 15 -26.36 -8.19 -24.10
CA TYR A 15 -25.43 -7.04 -24.16
C TYR A 15 -24.47 -6.89 -22.95
N ASP A 16 -24.45 -7.86 -22.02
CA ASP A 16 -23.53 -7.87 -20.88
C ASP A 16 -22.39 -8.89 -21.05
N SER A 17 -22.22 -9.47 -22.24
CA SER A 17 -21.15 -10.43 -22.53
C SER A 17 -19.75 -9.84 -22.37
N ASP A 18 -19.61 -8.52 -22.50
CA ASP A 18 -18.37 -7.77 -22.37
C ASP A 18 -18.13 -7.20 -20.96
N ARG A 19 -19.05 -7.43 -20.02
CA ARG A 19 -18.88 -7.07 -18.61
C ARG A 19 -17.56 -7.56 -18.00
N PRO A 20 -17.18 -8.86 -18.09
CA PRO A 20 -15.94 -9.33 -17.47
C PRO A 20 -14.71 -8.64 -18.07
N ALA A 21 -14.71 -8.38 -19.38
CA ALA A 21 -13.63 -7.68 -20.06
C ALA A 21 -13.49 -6.22 -19.55
N ILE A 22 -14.61 -5.49 -19.45
CA ILE A 22 -14.62 -4.12 -18.92
C ILE A 22 -14.16 -4.11 -17.45
N GLU A 23 -14.65 -5.04 -16.64
CA GLU A 23 -14.29 -5.13 -15.23
C GLU A 23 -12.79 -5.40 -15.03
N GLN A 24 -12.21 -6.30 -15.82
CA GLN A 24 -10.78 -6.58 -15.80
C GLN A 24 -9.96 -5.34 -16.17
N LEU A 25 -10.34 -4.61 -17.22
CA LEU A 25 -9.64 -3.38 -17.63
C LEU A 25 -9.77 -2.26 -16.59
N ILE A 26 -10.90 -2.19 -15.88
CA ILE A 26 -11.08 -1.26 -14.76
C ILE A 26 -10.16 -1.63 -13.59
N LYS A 27 -10.04 -2.92 -13.26
CA LYS A 27 -9.13 -3.44 -12.22
C LYS A 27 -7.66 -3.19 -12.57
N GLU A 28 -7.30 -3.25 -13.85
CA GLU A 28 -5.99 -2.82 -14.37
C GLU A 28 -5.77 -1.31 -14.23
N GLY A 29 -6.82 -0.54 -13.91
CA GLY A 29 -6.75 0.89 -13.64
C GLY A 29 -6.99 1.78 -14.86
N LEU A 30 -7.42 1.23 -16.00
CA LEU A 30 -7.65 2.02 -17.21
C LEU A 30 -8.80 3.02 -17.01
N SER A 31 -8.70 4.19 -17.64
CA SER A 31 -9.79 5.16 -17.66
C SER A 31 -10.93 4.69 -18.59
N ASP A 32 -12.14 5.20 -18.37
CA ASP A 32 -13.32 4.91 -19.21
C ASP A 32 -13.03 5.19 -20.71
N GLU A 33 -12.16 6.17 -20.99
CA GLU A 33 -11.72 6.52 -22.35
C GLU A 33 -10.73 5.53 -22.95
N GLN A 34 -9.75 5.06 -22.17
CA GLN A 34 -8.82 4.02 -22.62
C GLN A 34 -9.54 2.70 -22.88
N ILE A 35 -10.50 2.35 -22.03
CA ILE A 35 -11.34 1.16 -22.19
C ILE A 35 -12.18 1.29 -23.47
N ALA A 36 -12.80 2.46 -23.68
CA ALA A 36 -13.58 2.74 -24.87
C ALA A 36 -12.74 2.57 -26.15
N ASN A 37 -11.54 3.15 -26.20
CA ASN A 37 -10.63 3.00 -27.33
C ASN A 37 -10.18 1.54 -27.55
N LYS A 38 -9.92 0.79 -26.47
CA LYS A 38 -9.46 -0.61 -26.56
C LYS A 38 -10.55 -1.58 -27.05
N LEU A 39 -11.81 -1.31 -26.72
CA LEU A 39 -12.95 -2.16 -27.07
C LEU A 39 -13.75 -1.65 -28.28
N GLY A 40 -13.38 -0.50 -28.86
CA GLY A 40 -14.11 0.10 -29.98
C GLY A 40 -15.47 0.69 -29.59
N PHE A 41 -15.62 1.12 -28.33
CA PHE A 41 -16.85 1.72 -27.80
C PHE A 41 -16.72 3.23 -27.63
N THR A 42 -17.84 3.89 -27.33
CA THR A 42 -17.82 5.29 -26.91
C THR A 42 -17.58 5.39 -25.39
N LYS A 43 -16.86 6.44 -24.97
CA LYS A 43 -16.62 6.74 -23.54
C LYS A 43 -17.91 6.82 -22.73
N ALA A 44 -18.97 7.40 -23.31
CA ALA A 44 -20.28 7.51 -22.68
C ALA A 44 -20.90 6.13 -22.40
N LEU A 45 -20.79 5.18 -23.33
CA LEU A 45 -21.29 3.82 -23.15
C LEU A 45 -20.57 3.12 -21.98
N ILE A 46 -19.24 3.18 -21.92
CA ILE A 46 -18.46 2.61 -20.82
C ILE A 46 -18.86 3.24 -19.49
N ARG A 47 -19.00 4.57 -19.43
CA ARG A 47 -19.44 5.28 -18.22
C ARG A 47 -20.82 4.81 -17.77
N CYS A 48 -21.82 4.80 -18.65
CA CYS A 48 -23.18 4.40 -18.28
C CYS A 48 -23.21 2.91 -17.84
N ARG A 49 -22.43 2.04 -18.48
CA ARG A 49 -22.28 0.62 -18.05
C ARG A 49 -21.63 0.50 -16.68
N ARG A 50 -20.55 1.24 -16.44
CA ARG A 50 -19.85 1.27 -15.15
C ARG A 50 -20.80 1.73 -14.02
N GLU A 51 -21.59 2.77 -14.27
CA GLU A 51 -22.60 3.28 -13.34
C GLU A 51 -23.72 2.25 -13.11
N ARG A 52 -24.25 1.63 -14.19
CA ARG A 52 -25.27 0.57 -14.12
C ARG A 52 -24.82 -0.64 -13.30
N TRP A 53 -23.58 -1.10 -13.50
CA TRP A 53 -23.00 -2.23 -12.76
C TRP A 53 -22.41 -1.83 -11.39
N LYS A 54 -22.51 -0.55 -11.00
CA LYS A 54 -21.97 0.00 -9.74
C LYS A 54 -20.47 -0.26 -9.55
N LEU A 55 -19.73 -0.32 -10.65
CA LEU A 55 -18.28 -0.52 -10.63
C LEU A 55 -17.56 0.80 -10.26
N LYS A 56 -16.48 0.68 -9.48
CA LYS A 56 -15.60 1.82 -9.17
C LYS A 56 -14.85 2.27 -10.42
N SER A 57 -14.36 3.50 -10.41
CA SER A 57 -13.57 4.03 -11.53
C SER A 57 -12.18 3.41 -11.56
N GLY A 58 -11.55 3.31 -12.73
CA GLY A 58 -10.15 2.85 -12.83
C GLY A 58 -9.16 3.75 -12.08
N LEU A 59 -9.52 5.02 -11.83
CA LEU A 59 -8.74 5.92 -10.97
C LEU A 59 -8.69 5.42 -9.51
N PHE A 60 -9.79 4.85 -9.01
CA PHE A 60 -9.84 4.27 -7.67
C PHE A 60 -8.84 3.10 -7.55
N TYR A 61 -8.88 2.16 -8.50
CA TYR A 61 -7.95 1.02 -8.50
C TYR A 61 -6.49 1.43 -8.67
N ARG A 62 -6.19 2.47 -9.48
CA ARG A 62 -4.83 3.04 -9.57
C ARG A 62 -4.37 3.63 -8.25
N ALA A 63 -5.26 4.30 -7.52
CA ALA A 63 -4.93 4.87 -6.21
C ALA A 63 -4.68 3.76 -5.17
N GLU A 64 -5.49 2.71 -5.16
CA GLU A 64 -5.28 1.55 -4.27
C GLU A 64 -3.98 0.83 -4.59
N LYS A 65 -3.71 0.50 -5.85
CA LYS A 65 -2.46 -0.14 -6.25
C LYS A 65 -1.24 0.71 -5.85
N ARG A 66 -1.31 2.02 -6.10
CA ARG A 66 -0.25 2.94 -5.68
C ARG A 66 -0.05 2.96 -4.17
N LYS A 67 -1.13 2.91 -3.40
CA LYS A 67 -1.07 2.82 -1.94
C LYS A 67 -0.37 1.51 -1.52
N GLU A 68 -0.73 0.39 -2.11
CA GLU A 68 -0.10 -0.91 -1.85
C GLU A 68 1.40 -0.87 -2.16
N ASP A 69 1.78 -0.34 -3.32
CA ASP A 69 3.18 -0.17 -3.72
C ASP A 69 3.96 0.70 -2.71
N ILE A 70 3.36 1.79 -2.22
CA ILE A 70 3.95 2.65 -1.17
C ILE A 70 4.15 1.87 0.13
N ILE A 71 3.16 1.09 0.55
CA ILE A 71 3.25 0.27 1.78
C ILE A 71 4.37 -0.75 1.65
N GLN A 72 4.45 -1.44 0.52
CA GLN A 72 5.48 -2.46 0.28
C GLN A 72 6.88 -1.84 0.29
N LEU A 73 7.08 -0.73 -0.43
CA LEU A 73 8.37 -0.04 -0.44
C LEU A 73 8.73 0.54 0.94
N TRP A 74 7.75 1.03 1.69
CA TRP A 74 7.97 1.48 3.06
C TRP A 74 8.44 0.35 3.97
N LYS A 75 7.77 -0.81 3.90
CA LYS A 75 8.15 -2.01 4.64
C LYS A 75 9.53 -2.52 4.27
N SER A 76 9.92 -2.45 3.00
CA SER A 76 11.29 -2.78 2.57
C SER A 76 12.35 -1.76 3.03
N GLY A 77 11.96 -0.67 3.70
CA GLY A 77 12.89 0.29 4.32
C GLY A 77 13.29 1.48 3.46
N TYR A 78 12.68 1.67 2.27
CA TYR A 78 13.00 2.80 1.40
C TYR A 78 12.61 4.15 2.02
N LEU A 79 13.39 5.19 1.71
CA LEU A 79 13.07 6.56 2.11
C LEU A 79 11.96 7.13 1.22
N VAL A 80 11.14 8.04 1.77
CA VAL A 80 10.03 8.68 1.02
C VAL A 80 10.49 9.32 -0.29
N LYS A 81 11.66 9.95 -0.30
CA LYS A 81 12.26 10.54 -1.51
C LYS A 81 12.57 9.47 -2.57
N GLU A 82 13.02 8.29 -2.15
CA GLU A 82 13.32 7.17 -3.05
C GLU A 82 12.03 6.53 -3.57
N ILE A 83 11.04 6.34 -2.69
CA ILE A 83 9.70 5.85 -3.07
C ILE A 83 9.10 6.76 -4.14
N ALA A 84 9.14 8.08 -3.92
CA ALA A 84 8.66 9.06 -4.89
C ALA A 84 9.37 8.94 -6.25
N ARG A 85 10.70 8.75 -6.23
CA ARG A 85 11.51 8.54 -7.44
C ARG A 85 11.18 7.24 -8.16
N ILE A 86 11.03 6.12 -7.43
CA ILE A 86 10.73 4.79 -7.99
C ILE A 86 9.34 4.79 -8.65
N LEU A 87 8.34 5.38 -7.98
CA LEU A 87 6.97 5.42 -8.47
C LEU A 87 6.71 6.56 -9.47
N GLY A 88 7.67 7.46 -9.68
CA GLY A 88 7.52 8.63 -10.55
C GLY A 88 6.44 9.61 -10.09
N ILE A 89 6.25 9.77 -8.78
CA ILE A 89 5.25 10.66 -8.17
C ILE A 89 5.91 11.74 -7.34
N SER A 90 5.15 12.80 -7.02
CA SER A 90 5.67 13.86 -6.16
C SER A 90 5.85 13.36 -4.73
N VAL A 91 6.88 13.88 -4.05
CA VAL A 91 7.13 13.59 -2.63
C VAL A 91 5.92 13.96 -1.77
N GLN A 92 5.25 15.07 -2.09
CA GLN A 92 4.04 15.51 -1.39
C GLN A 92 2.92 14.48 -1.48
N THR A 93 2.70 13.89 -2.66
CA THR A 93 1.69 12.84 -2.85
C THR A 93 1.96 11.63 -1.96
N VAL A 94 3.23 11.23 -1.80
CA VAL A 94 3.59 10.13 -0.90
C VAL A 94 3.25 10.50 0.54
N TYR A 95 3.60 11.70 0.99
CA TYR A 95 3.26 12.17 2.35
C TYR A 95 1.76 12.13 2.62
N THR A 96 0.94 12.66 1.70
CA THR A 96 -0.53 12.65 1.81
C THR A 96 -1.06 11.23 1.93
N VAL A 97 -0.66 10.32 1.03
CA VAL A 97 -1.11 8.92 1.07
C VAL A 97 -0.69 8.23 2.37
N MET A 98 0.52 8.49 2.85
CA MET A 98 1.01 7.88 4.09
C MET A 98 0.29 8.39 5.34
N ASP A 99 -0.08 9.68 5.39
CA ASP A 99 -0.81 10.25 6.52
C ASP A 99 -2.27 9.81 6.57
N GLU A 100 -2.95 9.81 5.43
CA GLU A 100 -4.35 9.36 5.30
C GLU A 100 -4.51 7.89 5.71
N ASN A 101 -3.51 7.06 5.42
CA ASN A 101 -3.55 5.62 5.68
C ASN A 101 -2.78 5.18 6.93
N LYS A 102 -2.27 6.11 7.73
CA LYS A 102 -1.48 5.85 8.95
C LYS A 102 -0.33 4.85 8.73
N ILE A 103 0.31 4.92 7.55
CA ILE A 103 1.42 4.03 7.17
C ILE A 103 2.65 4.32 8.03
N TRP A 104 2.81 5.56 8.50
CA TRP A 104 3.91 5.99 9.37
C TRP A 104 4.05 5.21 10.67
N ASP A 105 2.96 4.63 11.16
CA ASP A 105 2.94 3.89 12.42
C ASP A 105 3.43 2.44 12.23
N SER A 106 3.51 1.98 10.98
CA SER A 106 4.07 0.67 10.65
C SER A 106 5.60 0.68 10.70
N VAL A 107 6.15 -0.38 11.30
CA VAL A 107 7.60 -0.57 11.43
C VAL A 107 8.21 -0.82 10.06
N ARG A 108 9.37 -0.20 9.82
CA ARG A 108 10.17 -0.42 8.61
C ARG A 108 10.99 -1.72 8.74
N LEU A 109 11.43 -2.24 7.59
CA LEU A 109 12.32 -3.41 7.44
C LEU A 109 11.64 -4.77 7.69
N ASP A 110 10.32 -4.87 7.51
CA ASP A 110 9.53 -6.10 7.76
C ASP A 110 9.80 -6.75 9.12
N ILE A 111 10.23 -5.96 10.11
CA ILE A 111 10.43 -6.45 11.47
C ILE A 111 9.05 -6.49 12.13
N ASP A 112 8.54 -7.70 12.35
CA ASP A 112 7.30 -7.94 13.11
C ASP A 112 7.56 -7.78 14.61
N ALA A 113 7.80 -6.54 15.01
CA ALA A 113 8.09 -6.20 16.39
C ALA A 113 7.44 -4.87 16.76
N PRO A 114 7.04 -4.71 18.04
CA PRO A 114 6.55 -3.44 18.53
C PRO A 114 7.65 -2.36 18.38
N ALA A 115 7.28 -1.24 17.77
CA ALA A 115 8.11 -0.04 17.76
C ALA A 115 7.84 0.79 19.01
N VAL A 116 8.88 1.04 19.79
CA VAL A 116 8.84 1.92 20.96
C VAL A 116 9.67 3.17 20.65
N PRO A 117 9.10 4.39 20.76
CA PRO A 117 9.90 5.60 20.62
C PRO A 117 10.87 5.72 21.79
N ILE A 118 12.11 6.16 21.50
CA ILE A 118 13.18 6.29 22.51
C ILE A 118 12.75 7.11 23.73
N SER A 119 11.89 8.11 23.54
CA SER A 119 11.38 8.97 24.62
C SER A 119 10.53 8.21 25.64
N LYS A 120 9.94 7.07 25.25
CA LYS A 120 9.11 6.22 26.12
C LYS A 120 9.90 5.06 26.74
N LEU A 121 11.17 4.91 26.37
CA LEU A 121 11.99 3.78 26.83
C LEU A 121 12.25 3.82 28.35
N SER A 122 12.28 5.02 28.95
CA SER A 122 12.46 5.19 30.40
C SER A 122 11.16 5.05 31.21
N GLU A 123 10.01 5.26 30.57
CA GLU A 123 8.70 5.31 31.24
C GLU A 123 7.97 3.97 31.21
N GLN A 124 8.19 3.17 30.17
CA GLN A 124 7.64 1.84 30.04
C GLN A 124 8.75 0.84 30.37
N ASN A 125 8.47 -0.14 31.24
CA ASN A 125 9.27 -1.36 31.30
C ASN A 125 9.28 -1.94 29.89
N ALA A 126 10.33 -1.63 29.12
CA ALA A 126 10.51 -2.15 27.78
C ALA A 126 10.35 -3.67 27.90
N PRO A 127 9.48 -4.29 27.12
CA PRO A 127 9.16 -5.70 27.31
C PRO A 127 10.44 -6.50 27.06
N THR A 128 11.02 -7.01 28.15
CA THR A 128 12.33 -7.66 28.17
C THR A 128 12.33 -8.97 27.39
N ASP A 129 11.15 -9.58 27.26
CA ASP A 129 10.97 -10.94 26.75
C ASP A 129 10.68 -11.00 25.26
N ARG A 130 10.67 -9.86 24.54
CA ARG A 130 10.40 -9.84 23.10
C ARG A 130 11.27 -8.84 22.35
N LEU A 131 11.56 -9.20 21.10
CA LEU A 131 12.24 -8.31 20.16
C LEU A 131 11.45 -6.99 20.04
N THR A 132 12.12 -5.88 20.28
CA THR A 132 11.49 -4.55 20.31
C THR A 132 12.34 -3.57 19.50
N VAL A 133 11.71 -2.88 18.55
CA VAL A 133 12.40 -1.88 17.71
C VAL A 133 12.34 -0.53 18.40
N VAL A 134 13.49 0.05 18.72
CA VAL A 134 13.58 1.39 19.27
C VAL A 134 13.69 2.39 18.12
N THR A 135 12.75 3.32 18.10
CA THR A 135 12.68 4.35 17.05
C THR A 135 13.04 5.72 17.60
N HIS A 136 13.74 6.52 16.80
CA HIS A 136 13.95 7.95 17.04
C HIS A 136 13.39 8.71 15.85
N ASN A 137 12.44 9.62 16.09
CA ASN A 137 11.69 10.32 15.03
C ASN A 137 11.10 9.35 13.99
N ARG A 138 10.52 8.23 14.45
CA ARG A 138 9.92 7.16 13.60
C ARG A 138 10.91 6.42 12.69
N VAL A 139 12.21 6.66 12.84
CA VAL A 139 13.26 5.90 12.16
C VAL A 139 13.75 4.83 13.13
N PRO A 140 13.76 3.55 12.73
CA PRO A 140 14.37 2.50 13.55
C PRO A 140 15.86 2.82 13.74
N LYS A 141 16.32 2.84 14.99
CA LYS A 141 17.71 3.12 15.34
C LYS A 141 18.38 1.93 16.00
N TRP A 142 17.67 1.28 16.90
CA TRP A 142 18.16 0.10 17.61
C TRP A 142 17.09 -0.97 17.60
N VAL A 143 17.54 -2.21 17.73
CA VAL A 143 16.67 -3.36 17.97
C VAL A 143 17.12 -3.94 19.31
N LEU A 144 16.21 -4.00 20.26
CA LEU A 144 16.41 -4.69 21.52
C LEU A 144 16.06 -6.15 21.30
N ILE A 145 17.04 -7.02 21.53
CA ILE A 145 16.90 -8.47 21.42
C ILE A 145 16.96 -9.03 22.84
N PRO A 146 16.05 -9.93 23.25
CA PRO A 146 16.15 -10.61 24.53
C PRO A 146 17.51 -11.30 24.68
N VAL A 147 18.04 -11.33 25.90
CA VAL A 147 19.35 -11.94 26.18
C VAL A 147 19.38 -13.41 25.74
N GLU A 148 18.26 -14.12 25.84
CA GLU A 148 18.14 -15.52 25.45
C GLU A 148 18.27 -15.76 23.94
N ASP A 149 17.95 -14.77 23.12
CA ASP A 149 18.00 -14.82 21.66
C ASP A 149 19.35 -14.34 21.10
N TYR A 150 20.24 -13.84 21.97
CA TYR A 150 21.56 -13.37 21.58
C TYR A 150 22.49 -14.56 21.26
N GLN A 151 22.60 -14.90 19.97
CA GLN A 151 23.38 -16.05 19.51
C GLN A 151 24.88 -15.96 19.86
N ASP A 152 25.44 -14.75 19.89
CA ASP A 152 26.86 -14.53 20.22
C ASP A 152 27.21 -14.93 21.66
N LEU A 153 26.24 -14.83 22.58
CA LEU A 153 26.38 -15.32 23.96
C LEU A 153 26.26 -16.86 24.02
N LYS A 154 25.48 -17.47 23.13
CA LYS A 154 25.33 -18.93 23.06
C LYS A 154 26.52 -19.63 22.39
N ASN A 155 27.12 -19.00 21.39
CA ASN A 155 28.18 -19.61 20.58
C ASN A 155 29.61 -19.29 21.05
N GLY A 156 29.77 -18.63 22.21
CA GLY A 156 31.10 -18.44 22.80
C GLY A 156 31.99 -17.49 22.00
N VAL A 157 31.45 -16.45 21.35
CA VAL A 157 32.27 -15.46 20.59
C VAL A 157 33.35 -14.80 21.47
N TYR A 158 33.17 -14.82 22.79
CA TYR A 158 34.16 -14.34 23.77
C TYR A 158 35.21 -15.39 24.19
N ASP A 159 35.05 -16.67 23.81
CA ASP A 159 36.04 -17.71 24.09
C ASP A 159 37.32 -17.49 23.25
N ASP A 160 37.18 -16.94 22.04
CA ASP A 160 38.32 -16.55 21.19
C ASP A 160 39.09 -15.32 21.73
N LEU A 161 38.47 -14.50 22.59
CA LEU A 161 39.10 -13.32 23.22
C LEU A 161 39.78 -13.64 24.56
N ARG A 162 39.64 -14.87 25.06
CA ARG A 162 40.25 -15.33 26.32
C ARG A 162 41.57 -16.10 26.11
N ASN A 163 41.96 -16.38 24.87
CA ASN A 163 43.26 -16.95 24.50
C ASN A 163 44.23 -15.85 24.03
#